data_AF-A0A521R7U5-F1
#
_entry.id   AF-A0A521R7U5-F1
#
_cell.length_a   1.000
_cell.length_b   1.000
_cell.length_c   1.000
_cell.angle_alpha   90.00
_cell.angle_beta   90.00
_cell.angle_gamma   90.00
#
_symmetry.space_group_name_H-M   'P 1'
#
loop_
_entity.id
_entity.type
_entity.pdbx_description
1 polymer ?
#
loop_
_entity_poly.entity_id
_entity_poly.type
_entity_poly.pdbx_seq_one_letter_code
_entity_poly.pdbx_strand_id
1 'polypeptide(L)'
;MPSRISKAQAVRDYLNEHQDATPQAVVKALAGQGVKVGPRYVSQIKSRGSTHKASTKSKPKAQELTSKKKSITGDTSSAKGKPWTFPKNTLEEAIRIAKAIEEKNAGNPMHATVLAKAVGFTKSNDWRFLDLVRSANQYGLVSGAGATATVEMEKLGRDIVAPGSPQQRQLALLSAFNNVPDFKAVAEFYGGKKIPEDEFFLNTLTRQFSIPRDRVDRFAEVFVANLGFLRAFDVRGEASPVTGAAKSSASGDTGEPKTTQRTVSKEPRVREFLDTCFVMMPFGE
;
A
#
# COMPACT_ATOMS: atom_id res chain seq x y z
N MET A 1 48.27 -46.65 28.33
CA MET A 1 46.81 -46.44 28.41
C MET A 1 46.31 -46.03 27.04
N PRO A 2 45.50 -46.83 26.33
CA PRO A 2 45.01 -46.46 25.00
C PRO A 2 44.07 -45.25 25.10
N SER A 3 44.33 -44.22 24.30
CA SER A 3 43.57 -42.97 24.25
C SER A 3 42.13 -43.25 23.81
N ARG A 4 41.15 -42.79 24.59
CA ARG A 4 39.74 -42.80 24.18
C ARG A 4 39.54 -41.80 23.04
N ILE A 5 39.66 -42.25 21.80
CA ILE A 5 39.35 -41.44 20.63
C ILE A 5 37.87 -41.03 20.69
N SER A 6 37.59 -39.74 20.56
CA SER A 6 36.21 -39.23 20.61
C SER A 6 35.40 -39.71 19.40
N LYS A 7 34.09 -39.96 19.57
CA LYS A 7 33.20 -40.43 18.48
C LYS A 7 33.24 -39.50 17.26
N ALA A 8 33.37 -38.20 17.49
CA ALA A 8 33.45 -37.21 16.43
C ALA A 8 34.80 -37.25 15.69
N GLN A 9 35.89 -37.58 16.38
CA GLN A 9 37.22 -37.70 15.79
C GLN A 9 37.27 -38.92 14.86
N ALA A 10 36.78 -40.08 15.32
CA ALA A 10 36.69 -41.29 14.51
C ALA A 10 35.88 -41.10 13.21
N VAL A 11 34.76 -40.34 13.27
CA VAL A 11 33.95 -40.04 12.09
C VAL A 11 34.68 -39.10 11.13
N ARG A 12 35.44 -38.11 11.63
CA ARG A 12 36.18 -37.17 10.79
C ARG A 12 37.38 -37.83 10.11
N ASP A 13 38.13 -38.65 10.84
CA ASP A 13 39.29 -39.35 10.31
C ASP A 13 38.86 -40.31 9.18
N TYR A 14 37.77 -41.06 9.39
CA TYR A 14 37.20 -41.92 8.36
C TYR A 14 36.65 -41.17 7.14
N LEU A 15 36.00 -40.02 7.34
CA LEU A 15 35.50 -39.18 6.23
C LEU A 15 36.62 -38.49 5.45
N ASN A 16 37.79 -38.26 6.06
CA ASN A 16 38.96 -37.72 5.38
C ASN A 16 39.61 -38.77 4.44
N GLU A 17 39.67 -40.03 4.89
CA GLU A 17 40.16 -41.16 4.07
C GLU A 17 39.15 -41.60 3.00
N HIS A 18 37.85 -41.43 3.26
CA HIS A 18 36.76 -41.83 2.37
C HIS A 18 35.74 -40.71 2.12
N GLN A 19 36.12 -39.72 1.29
CA GLN A 19 35.33 -38.51 1.03
C GLN A 19 33.94 -38.79 0.42
N ASP A 20 33.82 -39.88 -0.37
CA ASP A 20 32.59 -40.26 -1.07
C ASP A 20 31.77 -41.34 -0.35
N ALA A 21 32.18 -41.77 0.85
CA ALA A 21 31.45 -42.79 1.57
C ALA A 21 30.02 -42.32 1.94
N THR A 22 29.05 -43.22 1.75
CA THR A 22 27.67 -43.01 2.19
C THR A 22 27.61 -43.06 3.72
N PRO A 23 26.73 -42.29 4.38
CA PRO A 23 26.64 -42.26 5.84
C PRO A 23 26.38 -43.64 6.46
N GLN A 24 25.71 -44.55 5.74
CA GLN A 24 25.48 -45.93 6.19
C GLN A 24 26.76 -46.78 6.16
N ALA A 25 27.63 -46.59 5.16
CA ALA A 25 28.91 -47.30 5.08
C ALA A 25 29.85 -46.90 6.23
N VAL A 26 29.88 -45.61 6.58
CA VAL A 26 30.66 -45.09 7.71
C VAL A 26 30.20 -45.69 9.04
N VAL A 27 28.88 -45.82 9.24
CA VAL A 27 28.33 -46.45 10.45
C VAL A 27 28.73 -47.92 10.55
N LYS A 28 28.71 -48.66 9.43
CA LYS A 28 29.12 -50.07 9.39
C LYS A 28 30.60 -50.23 9.73
N ALA A 29 31.47 -49.37 9.19
CA ALA A 29 32.91 -49.41 9.46
C ALA A 29 33.24 -49.04 10.92
N LEU A 30 32.62 -47.98 11.45
CA LEU A 30 32.83 -47.54 12.83
C LEU A 30 32.21 -48.49 13.87
N ALA A 31 31.15 -49.22 13.50
CA ALA A 31 30.59 -50.28 14.34
C ALA A 31 31.59 -51.44 14.54
N GLY A 32 32.36 -51.79 13.50
CA GLY A 32 33.45 -52.76 13.60
C GLY A 32 34.60 -52.33 14.50
N GLN A 33 34.77 -51.01 14.69
CA GLN A 33 35.76 -50.40 15.59
C GLN A 33 35.22 -50.13 17.01
N GLY A 34 34.02 -50.64 17.34
CA GLY A 34 33.41 -50.49 18.66
C GLY A 34 32.78 -49.11 18.93
N VAL A 35 32.72 -48.23 17.92
CA VAL A 35 32.16 -46.87 18.06
C VAL A 35 30.71 -46.86 17.58
N LYS A 36 29.76 -46.76 18.51
CA LYS A 36 28.32 -46.65 18.20
C LYS A 36 27.98 -45.23 17.73
N VAL A 37 27.71 -45.07 16.44
CA VAL A 37 27.32 -43.80 15.80
C VAL A 37 26.11 -44.00 14.89
N GLY A 38 25.15 -43.07 14.91
CA GLY A 38 23.96 -43.14 14.04
C GLY A 38 24.19 -42.51 12.66
N PRO A 39 23.49 -42.95 11.60
CA PRO A 39 23.65 -42.39 10.23
C PRO A 39 23.38 -40.88 10.16
N ARG A 40 22.41 -40.39 10.94
CA ARG A 40 22.08 -38.96 11.04
C ARG A 40 23.23 -38.13 11.63
N TYR A 41 23.96 -38.69 12.60
CA TYR A 41 25.09 -38.02 13.23
C TYR A 41 26.27 -37.89 12.27
N VAL A 42 26.55 -38.93 11.48
CA VAL A 42 27.56 -38.88 10.41
C VAL A 42 27.19 -37.84 9.35
N SER A 43 25.92 -37.79 8.93
CA SER A 43 25.44 -36.79 7.96
C SER A 43 25.59 -35.35 8.47
N GLN A 44 25.37 -35.12 9.77
CA GLN A 44 25.51 -33.80 10.38
C GLN A 44 26.99 -33.37 10.51
N ILE A 45 27.91 -34.33 10.69
CA ILE A 45 29.35 -34.04 10.66
C ILE A 45 29.82 -33.73 9.23
N LYS A 46 29.33 -34.49 8.23
CA LYS A 46 29.62 -34.27 6.81
C LYS A 46 29.13 -32.88 6.34
N SER A 47 27.94 -32.45 6.75
CA SER A 47 27.40 -31.13 6.36
C SER A 47 28.13 -29.96 7.01
N ARG A 48 28.53 -30.07 8.28
CA ARG A 48 29.26 -29.01 9.00
C ARG A 48 30.72 -28.87 8.54
N GLY A 49 31.33 -29.92 8.00
CA GLY A 49 32.66 -29.84 7.37
C GLY A 49 32.65 -29.15 6.00
N SER A 50 31.54 -29.28 5.25
CA SER A 50 31.39 -28.68 3.92
C SER A 50 31.18 -27.16 3.96
N THR A 51 30.62 -26.61 5.03
CA THR A 51 30.30 -25.18 5.12
C THR A 51 31.52 -24.26 5.30
N HIS A 52 32.70 -24.80 5.62
CA HIS A 52 33.94 -24.03 5.76
C HIS A 52 34.90 -24.12 4.56
N LYS A 53 34.56 -24.86 3.50
CA LYS A 53 35.45 -25.08 2.34
C LYS A 53 34.89 -24.54 1.00
N ALA A 54 33.90 -23.65 1.04
CA ALA A 54 33.25 -23.09 -0.15
C ALA A 54 33.28 -21.55 -0.16
N SER A 55 34.48 -20.96 -0.30
CA SER A 55 34.63 -19.55 -0.65
C SER A 55 35.85 -19.28 -1.53
N THR A 56 36.01 -20.00 -2.65
CA THR A 56 36.86 -19.57 -3.78
C THR A 56 36.50 -20.31 -5.08
N LYS A 57 35.94 -19.56 -6.06
CA LYS A 57 35.94 -19.76 -7.54
C LYS A 57 35.33 -21.11 -8.04
N SER A 58 34.39 -21.21 -8.99
CA SER A 58 34.14 -20.47 -10.25
C SER A 58 32.85 -21.00 -10.92
N LYS A 59 32.24 -20.22 -11.83
CA LYS A 59 31.09 -20.58 -12.71
C LYS A 59 31.46 -21.70 -13.71
N PRO A 60 30.51 -22.54 -14.19
CA PRO A 60 29.77 -22.21 -15.42
C PRO A 60 28.27 -22.59 -15.38
N LYS A 61 27.65 -22.65 -16.57
CA LYS A 61 26.32 -22.14 -16.98
C LYS A 61 25.34 -23.28 -17.31
N ALA A 62 24.04 -23.02 -17.08
CA ALA A 62 22.84 -23.63 -17.68
C ALA A 62 22.59 -25.15 -17.53
N GLN A 63 21.49 -25.54 -16.90
CA GLN A 63 20.26 -25.88 -17.62
C GLN A 63 19.07 -26.11 -16.67
N GLU A 64 17.94 -25.68 -17.19
CA GLU A 64 16.57 -25.64 -16.70
C GLU A 64 16.00 -27.04 -16.41
N LEU A 65 15.15 -27.17 -15.36
CA LEU A 65 13.89 -27.95 -15.35
C LEU A 65 13.27 -27.94 -13.93
N THR A 66 12.37 -26.98 -13.75
CA THR A 66 11.02 -27.13 -13.15
C THR A 66 10.81 -28.11 -11.99
N SER A 67 10.38 -27.57 -10.83
CA SER A 67 9.26 -28.12 -10.06
C SER A 67 8.69 -27.06 -9.10
N LYS A 68 7.53 -26.52 -9.48
CA LYS A 68 6.66 -25.65 -8.68
C LYS A 68 6.26 -26.34 -7.38
N LYS A 69 6.53 -25.71 -6.22
CA LYS A 69 5.63 -25.80 -5.07
C LYS A 69 5.32 -24.39 -4.57
N LYS A 70 4.05 -24.03 -4.77
CA LYS A 70 3.40 -22.75 -4.51
C LYS A 70 3.29 -22.52 -2.99
N SER A 71 4.06 -21.61 -2.43
CA SER A 71 3.75 -20.97 -1.14
C SER A 71 3.44 -19.51 -1.41
N ILE A 72 2.15 -19.19 -1.26
CA ILE A 72 1.60 -17.84 -1.33
C ILE A 72 2.04 -17.13 -0.05
N THR A 73 3.11 -16.36 -0.14
CA THR A 73 3.36 -15.22 0.73
C THR A 73 3.93 -14.16 -0.19
N GLY A 74 3.12 -13.16 -0.50
CA GLY A 74 3.51 -12.00 -1.28
C GLY A 74 4.58 -11.24 -0.53
N ASP A 75 5.83 -11.60 -0.77
CA ASP A 75 6.98 -10.74 -0.51
C ASP A 75 7.06 -9.77 -1.69
N THR A 76 6.30 -8.68 -1.62
CA THR A 76 6.62 -7.47 -2.37
C THR A 76 7.84 -6.84 -1.73
N SER A 77 8.98 -7.53 -1.83
CA SER A 77 10.28 -6.94 -1.59
C SER A 77 10.48 -5.93 -2.70
N SER A 78 10.13 -4.68 -2.39
CA SER A 78 10.29 -3.50 -3.23
C SER A 78 11.57 -3.63 -4.04
N ALA A 79 11.44 -3.87 -5.34
CA ALA A 79 12.50 -3.54 -6.28
C ALA A 79 12.97 -2.13 -5.91
N LYS A 80 14.29 -1.89 -5.90
CA LYS A 80 14.87 -0.55 -5.71
C LYS A 80 14.46 0.34 -6.88
N GLY A 81 13.20 0.73 -6.87
CA GLY A 81 12.57 1.64 -7.82
C GLY A 81 12.57 3.05 -7.24
N LYS A 82 12.29 4.02 -8.12
CA LYS A 82 12.12 5.44 -7.82
C LYS A 82 11.32 5.63 -6.51
N PRO A 83 11.68 6.55 -5.60
CA PRO A 83 10.92 6.78 -4.37
C PRO A 83 9.45 7.10 -4.69
N TRP A 84 8.55 6.78 -3.76
CA TRP A 84 7.13 7.09 -3.89
C TRP A 84 6.91 8.60 -3.68
N THR A 85 6.34 9.29 -4.66
CA THR A 85 6.29 10.77 -4.72
C THR A 85 4.94 11.37 -4.34
N PHE A 86 3.85 10.63 -4.45
CA PHE A 86 2.48 11.14 -4.24
C PHE A 86 1.80 10.50 -3.02
N PRO A 87 0.63 10.96 -2.55
CA PRO A 87 -0.11 10.34 -1.47
C PRO A 87 -0.70 8.98 -1.84
N LYS A 88 -0.63 8.01 -0.93
CA LYS A 88 -1.32 6.72 -1.11
C LYS A 88 -2.78 6.79 -0.73
N ASN A 89 -3.15 7.71 0.17
CA ASN A 89 -4.48 7.86 0.72
C ASN A 89 -5.16 9.10 0.14
N THR A 90 -6.49 9.10 0.16
CA THR A 90 -7.27 10.24 -0.34
C THR A 90 -7.14 11.43 0.60
N LEU A 91 -7.45 12.62 0.08
CA LEU A 91 -7.45 13.86 0.86
C LEU A 91 -8.43 13.75 2.04
N GLU A 92 -9.60 13.14 1.82
CA GLU A 92 -10.60 12.91 2.88
C GLU A 92 -10.03 12.08 4.05
N GLU A 93 -9.33 10.99 3.75
CA GLU A 93 -8.69 10.14 4.76
C GLU A 93 -7.59 10.90 5.50
N ALA A 94 -6.79 11.68 4.77
CA ALA A 94 -5.72 12.49 5.36
C ALA A 94 -6.27 13.59 6.29
N ILE A 95 -7.41 14.20 5.95
CA ILE A 95 -8.09 15.21 6.78
C ILE A 95 -8.52 14.63 8.14
N ARG A 96 -8.77 13.32 8.25
CA ARG A 96 -9.09 12.69 9.55
C ARG A 96 -7.99 12.90 10.58
N ILE A 97 -6.72 12.95 10.16
CA ILE A 97 -5.60 13.25 11.05
C ILE A 97 -5.73 14.67 11.60
N ALA A 98 -5.90 15.65 10.71
CA ALA A 98 -6.03 17.05 11.12
C ALA A 98 -7.23 17.25 12.05
N LYS A 99 -8.38 16.61 11.74
CA LYS A 99 -9.57 16.60 12.61
C LYS A 99 -9.29 16.01 13.99
N ALA A 100 -8.55 14.91 14.06
CA ALA A 100 -8.21 14.27 15.32
C ALA A 100 -7.29 15.15 16.19
N ILE A 101 -6.35 15.89 15.57
CA ILE A 101 -5.48 16.85 16.29
C ILE A 101 -6.30 18.01 16.82
N GLU A 102 -7.21 18.56 16.02
CA GLU A 102 -8.12 19.64 16.44
C GLU A 102 -9.00 19.19 17.62
N GLU A 103 -9.67 18.04 17.51
CA GLU A 103 -10.61 17.57 18.53
C GLU A 103 -9.92 17.18 19.85
N LYS A 104 -8.74 16.55 19.79
CA LYS A 104 -8.04 16.05 20.99
C LYS A 104 -7.07 17.05 21.61
N ASN A 105 -6.56 18.00 20.84
CA ASN A 105 -5.49 18.90 21.29
C ASN A 105 -5.71 20.37 20.92
N ALA A 106 -6.90 20.75 20.44
CA ALA A 106 -7.22 22.12 19.99
C ALA A 106 -6.19 22.68 18.99
N GLY A 107 -5.67 21.82 18.11
CA GLY A 107 -4.70 22.18 17.08
C GLY A 107 -3.25 22.24 17.54
N ASN A 108 -2.95 21.94 18.81
CA ASN A 108 -1.58 21.89 19.31
C ASN A 108 -0.83 20.64 18.84
N PRO A 109 0.52 20.68 18.76
CA PRO A 109 1.32 19.51 18.41
C PRO A 109 1.08 18.33 19.36
N MET A 110 0.87 17.14 18.79
CA MET A 110 0.55 15.92 19.55
C MET A 110 1.53 14.80 19.20
N HIS A 111 1.88 13.98 20.19
CA HIS A 111 2.74 12.82 19.97
C HIS A 111 2.03 11.72 19.13
N ALA A 112 2.74 11.11 18.19
CA ALA A 112 2.20 10.08 17.28
C ALA A 112 1.47 8.92 17.99
N THR A 113 1.91 8.53 19.19
CA THR A 113 1.23 7.51 20.02
C THR A 113 -0.19 7.87 20.41
N VAL A 114 -0.43 9.14 20.74
CA VAL A 114 -1.77 9.62 21.14
C VAL A 114 -2.62 9.86 19.90
N LEU A 115 -2.02 10.41 18.85
CA LEU A 115 -2.67 10.62 17.56
C LEU A 115 -3.16 9.31 16.93
N ALA A 116 -2.34 8.25 16.97
CA ALA A 116 -2.73 6.93 16.46
C ALA A 116 -4.02 6.44 17.15
N LYS A 117 -4.09 6.55 18.48
CA LYS A 117 -5.29 6.19 19.25
C LYS A 117 -6.49 7.06 18.89
N ALA A 118 -6.28 8.36 18.67
CA ALA A 118 -7.35 9.29 18.29
C ALA A 118 -7.97 8.95 16.92
N VAL A 119 -7.18 8.47 15.96
CA VAL A 119 -7.64 8.07 14.62
C VAL A 119 -8.16 6.63 14.59
N GLY A 120 -8.13 5.90 15.72
CA GLY A 120 -8.64 4.53 15.84
C GLY A 120 -7.61 3.42 15.63
N PHE A 121 -6.32 3.75 15.60
CA PHE A 121 -5.23 2.76 15.55
C PHE A 121 -4.73 2.39 16.94
N THR A 122 -4.34 1.13 17.12
CA THR A 122 -3.85 0.61 18.40
C THR A 122 -2.39 0.97 18.67
N LYS A 123 -1.57 1.04 17.61
CA LYS A 123 -0.12 1.25 17.67
C LYS A 123 0.30 2.39 16.74
N SER A 124 1.19 3.28 17.20
CA SER A 124 1.80 4.30 16.34
C SER A 124 2.78 3.74 15.31
N ASN A 125 3.26 2.52 15.51
CA ASN A 125 4.12 1.82 14.56
C ASN A 125 3.33 0.99 13.53
N ASP A 126 1.99 1.15 13.45
CA ASP A 126 1.22 0.51 12.38
C ASP A 126 1.57 1.18 11.04
N TRP A 127 1.90 0.37 10.04
CA TRP A 127 2.27 0.84 8.72
C TRP A 127 1.15 1.66 8.06
N ARG A 128 -0.12 1.32 8.34
CA ARG A 128 -1.29 2.05 7.81
C ARG A 128 -1.37 3.47 8.37
N PHE A 129 -1.12 3.61 9.68
CA PHE A 129 -1.10 4.91 10.34
C PHE A 129 0.07 5.76 9.82
N LEU A 130 1.25 5.18 9.69
CA LEU A 130 2.42 5.89 9.17
C LEU A 130 2.23 6.33 7.70
N ASP A 131 1.62 5.50 6.86
CA ASP A 131 1.27 5.85 5.47
C ASP A 131 0.19 6.97 5.43
N LEU A 132 -0.75 6.98 6.37
CA LEU A 132 -1.75 8.05 6.51
C LEU A 132 -1.11 9.38 6.90
N VAL A 133 -0.22 9.38 7.90
CA VAL A 133 0.55 10.57 8.33
C VAL A 133 1.41 11.08 7.18
N ARG A 134 2.10 10.17 6.47
CA ARG A 134 2.89 10.53 5.29
C ARG A 134 2.05 11.19 4.21
N SER A 135 0.86 10.65 3.95
CA SER A 135 -0.08 11.23 2.99
C SER A 135 -0.54 12.62 3.43
N ALA A 136 -0.87 12.82 4.71
CA ALA A 136 -1.23 14.13 5.26
C ALA A 136 -0.09 15.17 5.13
N ASN A 137 1.16 14.75 5.32
CA ASN A 137 2.32 15.61 5.11
C ASN A 137 2.49 15.99 3.63
N GLN A 138 2.26 15.06 2.71
CA GLN A 138 2.33 15.34 1.27
C GLN A 138 1.23 16.31 0.81
N TYR A 139 0.04 16.25 1.41
CA TYR A 139 -1.01 17.25 1.21
C TYR A 139 -0.75 18.59 1.94
N GLY A 140 0.29 18.68 2.77
CA GLY A 140 0.62 19.90 3.52
C GLY A 140 -0.35 20.19 4.67
N LEU A 141 -1.08 19.19 5.16
CA LEU A 141 -2.03 19.34 6.27
C LEU A 141 -1.32 19.41 7.63
N VAL A 142 -0.17 18.74 7.71
CA VAL A 142 0.52 18.37 8.94
C VAL A 142 2.02 18.35 8.66
N SER A 143 2.82 18.59 9.69
CA SER A 143 4.27 18.40 9.73
C SER A 143 4.66 17.40 10.82
N GLY A 144 5.65 16.57 10.53
CA GLY A 144 6.12 15.51 11.40
C GLY A 144 5.78 14.12 10.89
N ALA A 145 6.77 13.23 10.88
CA ALA A 145 6.61 11.85 10.41
C ALA A 145 7.40 10.89 11.31
N GLY A 146 6.77 9.78 11.69
CA GLY A 146 7.42 8.71 12.44
C GLY A 146 6.58 8.22 13.63
N ALA A 147 6.92 7.04 14.14
CA ALA A 147 6.17 6.40 15.23
C ALA A 147 6.32 7.10 16.59
N THR A 148 7.37 7.91 16.74
CA THR A 148 7.71 8.67 17.96
C THR A 148 7.84 10.17 17.71
N ALA A 149 7.46 10.64 16.52
CA ALA A 149 7.53 12.05 16.20
C ALA A 149 6.36 12.80 16.85
N THR A 150 6.59 14.06 17.18
CA THR A 150 5.51 15.01 17.44
C THR A 150 4.97 15.47 16.09
N VAL A 151 3.66 15.42 15.97
CA VAL A 151 2.92 15.74 14.76
C VAL A 151 2.22 17.07 15.01
N GLU A 152 2.56 18.09 14.20
CA GLU A 152 2.04 19.45 14.28
C GLU A 152 1.10 19.72 13.11
N MET A 153 0.00 20.45 13.36
CA MET A 153 -0.93 20.82 12.29
C MET A 153 -0.47 22.10 11.58
N GLU A 154 -0.38 22.02 10.26
CA GLU A 154 0.01 23.14 9.41
C GLU A 154 -1.15 24.16 9.29
N LYS A 155 -0.84 25.36 8.78
CA LYS A 155 -1.86 26.38 8.49
C LYS A 155 -2.96 25.87 7.55
N LEU A 156 -2.59 25.12 6.50
CA LEU A 156 -3.55 24.54 5.56
C LEU A 156 -4.48 23.52 6.23
N GLY A 157 -3.96 22.70 7.15
CA GLY A 157 -4.76 21.76 7.94
C GLY A 157 -5.81 22.47 8.78
N ARG A 158 -5.42 23.56 9.47
CA ARG A 158 -6.33 24.42 10.24
C ARG A 158 -7.42 25.04 9.36
N ASP A 159 -7.03 25.63 8.24
CA ASP A 159 -7.96 26.28 7.30
C ASP A 159 -9.00 25.30 6.72
N ILE A 160 -8.72 23.99 6.68
CA ILE A 160 -9.66 22.95 6.24
C ILE A 160 -10.60 22.49 7.36
N VAL A 161 -10.04 22.22 8.54
CA VAL A 161 -10.80 21.65 9.67
C VAL A 161 -11.67 22.70 10.35
N ALA A 162 -11.10 23.87 10.64
CA ALA A 162 -11.75 25.00 11.32
C ALA A 162 -11.72 26.27 10.43
N PRO A 163 -12.40 26.26 9.27
CA PRO A 163 -12.45 27.42 8.39
C PRO A 163 -13.28 28.56 8.99
N GLY A 164 -12.91 29.81 8.70
CA GLY A 164 -13.75 30.98 8.99
C GLY A 164 -14.93 31.11 8.02
N SER A 165 -14.84 30.55 6.81
CA SER A 165 -15.91 30.56 5.81
C SER A 165 -15.89 29.31 4.91
N PRO A 166 -17.03 28.93 4.31
CA PRO A 166 -17.07 27.84 3.32
C PRO A 166 -16.11 28.05 2.15
N GLN A 167 -15.94 29.30 1.71
CA GLN A 167 -15.03 29.68 0.63
C GLN A 167 -13.56 29.48 1.02
N GLN A 168 -13.19 29.83 2.25
CA GLN A 168 -11.85 29.58 2.78
C GLN A 168 -11.53 28.08 2.81
N ARG A 169 -12.50 27.25 3.24
CA ARG A 169 -12.34 25.78 3.21
C ARG A 169 -12.08 25.28 1.79
N GLN A 170 -12.86 25.74 0.82
CA GLN A 170 -12.71 25.32 -0.58
C GLN A 170 -11.32 25.68 -1.13
N LEU A 171 -10.87 26.91 -0.90
CA LEU A 171 -9.52 27.35 -1.30
C LEU A 171 -8.42 26.54 -0.63
N ALA A 172 -8.58 26.22 0.66
CA ALA A 172 -7.61 25.41 1.40
C ALA A 172 -7.57 23.96 0.90
N LEU A 173 -8.71 23.36 0.57
CA LEU A 173 -8.80 22.03 -0.04
C LEU A 173 -8.11 21.97 -1.41
N LEU A 174 -8.34 22.98 -2.26
CA LEU A 174 -7.66 23.11 -3.56
C LEU A 174 -6.15 23.31 -3.37
N SER A 175 -5.75 24.11 -2.39
CA SER A 175 -4.33 24.32 -2.07
C SER A 175 -3.65 23.04 -1.58
N ALA A 176 -4.33 22.26 -0.74
CA ALA A 176 -3.81 20.96 -0.26
C ALA A 176 -3.68 19.94 -1.40
N PHE A 177 -4.62 19.92 -2.34
CA PHE A 177 -4.54 19.08 -3.53
C PHE A 177 -3.37 19.49 -4.44
N ASN A 178 -3.20 20.79 -4.68
CA ASN A 178 -2.12 21.34 -5.52
C ASN A 178 -0.74 21.31 -4.85
N ASN A 179 -0.66 21.04 -3.55
CA ASN A 179 0.61 20.89 -2.84
C ASN A 179 1.40 19.66 -3.32
N VAL A 180 0.70 18.65 -3.87
CA VAL A 180 1.33 17.47 -4.46
C VAL A 180 1.72 17.79 -5.91
N PRO A 181 3.02 17.82 -6.26
CA PRO A 181 3.48 18.24 -7.58
C PRO A 181 2.90 17.38 -8.72
N ASP A 182 2.80 16.07 -8.50
CA ASP A 182 2.26 15.13 -9.50
C ASP A 182 0.76 15.39 -9.74
N PHE A 183 -0.02 15.71 -8.70
CA PHE A 183 -1.44 16.04 -8.85
C PHE A 183 -1.64 17.38 -9.53
N LYS A 184 -0.85 18.39 -9.16
CA LYS A 184 -0.88 19.71 -9.81
C LYS A 184 -0.60 19.60 -11.30
N ALA A 185 0.47 18.91 -11.70
CA ALA A 185 0.85 18.76 -13.10
C ALA A 185 -0.23 18.05 -13.92
N VAL A 186 -0.84 16.99 -13.36
CA VAL A 186 -1.94 16.27 -14.03
C VAL A 186 -3.19 17.14 -14.11
N ALA A 187 -3.54 17.84 -13.05
CA ALA A 187 -4.71 18.72 -13.03
C ALA A 187 -4.57 19.89 -14.01
N GLU A 188 -3.38 20.49 -14.12
CA GLU A 188 -3.07 21.54 -15.10
C GLU A 188 -3.11 21.02 -16.55
N PHE A 189 -2.60 19.81 -16.79
CA PHE A 189 -2.62 19.20 -18.11
C PHE A 189 -4.02 18.91 -18.61
N TYR A 190 -4.90 18.41 -17.73
CA TYR A 190 -6.29 18.20 -18.09
C TYR A 190 -7.05 19.52 -18.09
N GLY A 191 -6.78 20.48 -17.20
CA GLY A 191 -7.09 21.91 -17.37
C GLY A 191 -8.52 22.22 -17.85
N GLY A 192 -9.52 21.47 -17.35
CA GLY A 192 -10.93 21.57 -17.77
C GLY A 192 -11.41 20.53 -18.79
N LYS A 193 -10.50 19.85 -19.49
CA LYS A 193 -10.84 18.72 -20.37
C LYS A 193 -11.28 17.53 -19.53
N LYS A 194 -12.23 16.76 -20.09
CA LYS A 194 -12.66 15.49 -19.49
C LYS A 194 -11.47 14.54 -19.37
N ILE A 195 -11.35 13.90 -18.21
CA ILE A 195 -10.38 12.83 -18.01
C ILE A 195 -10.84 11.66 -18.90
N PRO A 196 -9.99 11.14 -19.80
CA PRO A 196 -10.30 9.99 -20.63
C PRO A 196 -10.62 8.73 -19.80
N GLU A 197 -11.16 7.70 -20.44
CA GLU A 197 -11.31 6.38 -19.83
C GLU A 197 -10.00 5.88 -19.21
N ASP A 198 -10.13 5.07 -18.16
CA ASP A 198 -9.03 4.65 -17.27
C ASP A 198 -7.79 4.20 -18.06
N GLU A 199 -7.94 3.38 -19.11
CA GLU A 199 -6.78 2.87 -19.87
C GLU A 199 -5.94 3.99 -20.53
N PHE A 200 -6.59 4.99 -21.14
CA PHE A 200 -5.90 6.11 -21.78
C PHE A 200 -5.31 7.06 -20.74
N PHE A 201 -5.98 7.23 -19.60
CA PHE A 201 -5.47 8.01 -18.48
C PHE A 201 -4.20 7.38 -17.90
N LEU A 202 -4.22 6.07 -17.60
CA LEU A 202 -3.06 5.32 -17.11
C LEU A 202 -1.88 5.39 -18.11
N ASN A 203 -2.16 5.28 -19.41
CA ASN A 203 -1.14 5.40 -20.45
C ASN A 203 -0.52 6.81 -20.50
N THR A 204 -1.32 7.85 -20.30
CA THR A 204 -0.84 9.24 -20.28
C THR A 204 0.01 9.51 -19.03
N LEU A 205 -0.41 9.02 -17.86
CA LEU A 205 0.35 9.13 -16.59
C LEU A 205 1.74 8.49 -16.69
N THR A 206 1.84 7.36 -17.37
CA THR A 206 3.13 6.66 -17.54
C THR A 206 4.03 7.34 -18.55
N ARG A 207 3.48 7.85 -19.66
CA ARG A 207 4.26 8.46 -20.75
C ARG A 207 4.64 9.92 -20.49
N GLN A 208 3.71 10.74 -20.01
CA GLN A 208 3.91 12.18 -19.83
C GLN A 208 4.46 12.52 -18.45
N PHE A 209 3.93 11.87 -17.40
CA PHE A 209 4.29 12.17 -16.01
C PHE A 209 5.32 11.22 -15.42
N SER A 210 5.79 10.24 -16.21
CA SER A 210 6.81 9.26 -15.79
C SER A 210 6.46 8.55 -14.46
N ILE A 211 5.17 8.28 -14.24
CA ILE A 211 4.70 7.53 -13.07
C ILE A 211 4.88 6.03 -13.36
N PRO A 212 5.52 5.25 -12.48
CA PRO A 212 5.73 3.82 -12.69
C PRO A 212 4.41 3.04 -12.82
N ARG A 213 4.32 2.10 -13.77
CA ARG A 213 3.12 1.27 -14.02
C ARG A 213 2.54 0.65 -12.75
N ASP A 214 3.40 0.12 -11.88
CA ASP A 214 3.01 -0.49 -10.60
C ASP A 214 2.27 0.45 -9.62
N ARG A 215 2.30 1.76 -9.89
CA ARG A 215 1.76 2.81 -9.02
C ARG A 215 0.66 3.63 -9.69
N VAL A 216 0.51 3.52 -11.00
CA VAL A 216 -0.39 4.38 -11.78
C VAL A 216 -1.85 4.07 -11.47
N ASP A 217 -2.18 2.79 -11.26
CA ASP A 217 -3.53 2.39 -10.86
C ASP A 217 -3.92 3.07 -9.54
N ARG A 218 -3.03 2.97 -8.54
CA ARG A 218 -3.27 3.61 -7.24
C ARG A 218 -3.32 5.14 -7.34
N PHE A 219 -2.48 5.73 -8.19
CA PHE A 219 -2.52 7.17 -8.45
C PHE A 219 -3.88 7.58 -9.01
N ALA A 220 -4.38 6.85 -10.01
CA ALA A 220 -5.64 7.16 -10.68
C ALA A 220 -6.83 7.07 -9.72
N GLU A 221 -6.90 6.01 -8.91
CA GLU A 221 -7.92 5.86 -7.87
C GLU A 221 -7.94 7.06 -6.91
N VAL A 222 -6.78 7.42 -6.36
CA VAL A 222 -6.66 8.51 -5.39
C VAL A 222 -7.00 9.86 -6.04
N PHE A 223 -6.53 10.09 -7.26
CA PHE A 223 -6.78 11.31 -8.01
C PHE A 223 -8.27 11.51 -8.29
N VAL A 224 -8.96 10.49 -8.81
CA VAL A 224 -10.40 10.55 -9.10
C VAL A 224 -11.21 10.72 -7.81
N ALA A 225 -10.87 9.98 -6.75
CA ALA A 225 -11.53 10.14 -5.45
C ALA A 225 -11.37 11.56 -4.88
N ASN A 226 -10.18 12.15 -5.01
CA ASN A 226 -9.93 13.52 -4.59
C ASN A 226 -10.75 14.53 -5.40
N LEU A 227 -10.87 14.35 -6.72
CA LEU A 227 -11.71 15.23 -7.55
C LEU A 227 -13.20 15.13 -7.17
N GLY A 228 -13.69 13.92 -6.92
CA GLY A 228 -15.05 13.71 -6.41
C GLY A 228 -15.27 14.43 -5.08
N PHE A 229 -14.30 14.34 -4.17
CA PHE A 229 -14.33 15.04 -2.89
C PHE A 229 -14.33 16.56 -3.05
N LEU A 230 -13.46 17.11 -3.89
CA LEU A 230 -13.39 18.57 -4.13
C LEU A 230 -14.69 19.13 -4.72
N ARG A 231 -15.34 18.39 -5.61
CA ARG A 231 -16.64 18.78 -6.20
C ARG A 231 -17.75 18.91 -5.17
N ALA A 232 -17.73 18.10 -4.11
CA ALA A 232 -18.73 18.16 -3.05
C ALA A 232 -18.68 19.47 -2.24
N PHE A 233 -17.60 20.23 -2.33
CA PHE A 233 -17.41 21.51 -1.61
C PHE A 233 -17.39 22.73 -2.54
N ASP A 234 -17.73 22.57 -3.82
CA ASP A 234 -17.75 23.69 -4.75
C ASP A 234 -19.02 24.54 -4.56
N VAL A 235 -18.85 25.68 -3.88
CA VAL A 235 -19.95 26.61 -3.56
C VAL A 235 -20.50 27.29 -4.83
N ARG A 236 -19.77 27.26 -5.95
CA ARG A 236 -20.26 27.78 -7.26
C ARG A 236 -21.06 26.76 -8.07
N GLY A 237 -21.15 25.51 -7.59
CA GLY A 237 -21.73 24.37 -8.31
C GLY A 237 -23.24 24.20 -8.17
N GLU A 238 -24.00 25.15 -7.61
CA GLU A 238 -25.47 25.15 -7.69
C GLU A 238 -25.97 25.58 -9.09
N ALA A 239 -25.45 24.93 -10.12
CA ALA A 239 -26.00 24.89 -11.46
C ALA A 239 -25.58 23.58 -12.16
N SER A 240 -25.90 22.45 -11.52
CA SER A 240 -26.23 21.23 -12.24
C SER A 240 -27.31 20.48 -11.46
N PRO A 241 -28.50 20.24 -12.05
CA PRO A 241 -29.63 19.70 -11.32
C PRO A 241 -29.37 18.25 -10.92
N VAL A 242 -29.23 18.03 -9.61
CA VAL A 242 -29.60 16.77 -8.97
C VAL A 242 -31.11 16.60 -9.18
N THR A 243 -31.48 15.90 -10.24
CA THR A 243 -32.87 15.51 -10.45
C THR A 243 -33.14 14.27 -9.61
N GLY A 244 -33.73 14.50 -8.43
CA GLY A 244 -34.65 13.60 -7.70
C GLY A 244 -34.09 12.25 -7.19
N ALA A 245 -34.34 11.80 -5.97
CA ALA A 245 -35.44 12.14 -5.08
C ALA A 245 -35.17 11.65 -3.65
N ALA A 246 -35.40 12.54 -2.70
CA ALA A 246 -35.87 12.25 -1.34
C ALA A 246 -36.76 13.46 -1.00
N LYS A 247 -37.98 13.39 -0.47
CA LYS A 247 -38.66 12.41 0.39
C LYS A 247 -40.17 12.66 0.28
N SER A 248 -41.02 11.70 0.64
CA SER A 248 -42.16 11.98 1.54
C SER A 248 -42.59 10.70 2.25
N SER A 249 -42.60 10.75 3.58
CA SER A 249 -43.27 9.78 4.44
C SER A 249 -44.57 10.42 4.93
N ALA A 250 -45.70 9.74 4.79
CA ALA A 250 -46.89 9.90 5.66
C ALA A 250 -47.74 8.62 5.60
N SER A 251 -48.04 8.07 6.77
CA SER A 251 -48.95 6.96 7.11
C SER A 251 -50.42 7.31 6.77
N GLY A 252 -51.38 6.42 6.48
CA GLY A 252 -51.44 4.95 6.45
C GLY A 252 -52.84 4.44 6.02
N ASP A 253 -52.96 3.10 6.03
CA ASP A 253 -54.16 2.24 6.15
C ASP A 253 -54.91 1.64 4.91
N THR A 254 -54.98 0.30 4.98
CA THR A 254 -55.89 -0.74 4.42
C THR A 254 -56.11 -0.94 2.90
N GLY A 255 -55.71 -2.13 2.41
CA GLY A 255 -56.42 -2.88 1.35
C GLY A 255 -55.55 -3.63 0.32
N GLU A 256 -55.31 -4.93 0.50
CA GLU A 256 -54.89 -5.90 -0.55
C GLU A 256 -56.12 -6.55 -1.22
N PRO A 257 -55.98 -7.38 -2.29
CA PRO A 257 -55.05 -7.35 -3.43
C PRO A 257 -55.77 -7.58 -4.79
N LYS A 258 -55.12 -7.38 -5.94
CA LYS A 258 -55.39 -8.15 -7.19
C LYS A 258 -54.22 -8.14 -8.18
N THR A 259 -53.78 -9.37 -8.50
CA THR A 259 -52.89 -9.85 -9.56
C THR A 259 -53.20 -9.31 -10.97
N THR A 260 -52.18 -9.09 -11.82
CA THR A 260 -52.04 -9.63 -13.21
C THR A 260 -50.66 -9.31 -13.85
N GLN A 261 -49.91 -10.38 -14.11
CA GLN A 261 -48.93 -10.74 -15.17
C GLN A 261 -48.18 -9.71 -16.07
N ARG A 262 -46.85 -9.90 -16.07
CA ARG A 262 -45.91 -10.24 -17.19
C ARG A 262 -45.76 -9.29 -18.39
N THR A 263 -44.53 -8.80 -18.61
CA THR A 263 -43.83 -8.83 -19.92
C THR A 263 -42.33 -8.61 -19.76
N VAL A 264 -41.56 -9.35 -20.55
CA VAL A 264 -40.10 -9.30 -20.70
C VAL A 264 -39.77 -8.26 -21.77
N SER A 265 -38.86 -7.34 -21.49
CA SER A 265 -38.13 -6.63 -22.54
C SER A 265 -36.67 -6.46 -22.12
N LYS A 266 -35.82 -6.81 -23.07
CA LYS A 266 -34.38 -6.99 -22.99
C LYS A 266 -33.77 -5.77 -23.65
N GLU A 267 -33.12 -4.88 -22.91
CA GLU A 267 -32.23 -3.86 -23.48
C GLU A 267 -31.00 -3.66 -22.57
N PRO A 268 -29.82 -3.40 -23.18
CA PRO A 268 -28.54 -3.44 -22.50
C PRO A 268 -28.37 -2.21 -21.61
N ARG A 269 -27.78 -2.41 -20.43
CA ARG A 269 -27.28 -1.34 -19.56
C ARG A 269 -26.30 -0.48 -20.36
N VAL A 270 -26.79 0.64 -20.88
CA VAL A 270 -25.96 1.74 -21.36
C VAL A 270 -25.14 2.19 -20.15
N ARG A 271 -23.83 2.00 -20.22
CA ARG A 271 -22.88 2.54 -19.24
C ARG A 271 -23.11 4.04 -19.18
N GLU A 272 -23.39 4.55 -17.99
CA GLU A 272 -23.61 5.96 -17.76
C GLU A 272 -22.35 6.73 -18.15
N PHE A 273 -22.43 7.38 -19.31
CA PHE A 273 -21.45 8.31 -19.82
C PHE A 273 -21.40 9.51 -18.87
N LEU A 274 -20.26 9.72 -18.20
CA LEU A 274 -20.05 10.88 -17.34
C LEU A 274 -19.86 12.14 -18.21
N ASP A 275 -20.96 12.78 -18.54
CA ASP A 275 -21.04 14.13 -19.09
C ASP A 275 -20.94 15.17 -17.97
N THR A 276 -19.72 15.56 -17.57
CA THR A 276 -19.51 16.82 -16.84
C THR A 276 -18.18 17.48 -17.23
N CYS A 277 -18.28 18.57 -17.99
CA CYS A 277 -17.17 19.44 -18.39
C CYS A 277 -16.71 20.27 -17.19
N PHE A 278 -15.42 20.60 -17.13
CA PHE A 278 -14.90 21.60 -16.19
C PHE A 278 -14.24 22.74 -16.97
N VAL A 279 -14.34 23.97 -16.47
CA VAL A 279 -13.54 25.09 -16.97
C VAL A 279 -12.71 25.54 -15.78
N MET A 280 -11.44 25.15 -15.74
CA MET A 280 -10.48 25.72 -14.81
C MET A 280 -9.88 26.94 -15.51
N MET A 281 -10.35 28.13 -15.17
CA MET A 281 -9.71 29.35 -15.68
C MET A 281 -8.31 29.49 -15.06
N PRO A 282 -7.29 29.90 -15.85
CA PRO A 282 -6.02 30.34 -15.29
C PRO A 282 -6.26 31.71 -14.66
N PHE A 283 -5.95 31.88 -13.39
CA PHE A 283 -6.00 33.20 -12.76
C PHE A 283 -4.78 34.00 -13.24
N GLY A 284 -5.05 35.11 -13.92
CA GLY A 284 -4.06 36.11 -14.31
C GLY A 284 -3.78 37.09 -13.18
N GLU A 285 -2.50 37.48 -13.11
CA GLU A 285 -1.77 38.42 -12.22
C GLU A 285 -1.91 38.29 -10.70
#